data_AF-A0A7S4G8P4-F1
#
_entry.id   AF-A0A7S4G8P4-F1
#
_cell.length_a   1.000
_cell.length_b   1.000
_cell.length_c   1.000
_cell.angle_alpha   90.00
_cell.angle_beta   90.00
_cell.angle_gamma   90.00
#
_symmetry.space_group_name_H-M   'P 1'
#
loop_
_entity.id
_entity.type
_entity.pdbx_description
1 polymer ?
#
loop_
_entity_poly.entity_id
_entity_poly.type
_entity_poly.pdbx_seq_one_letter_code
_entity_poly.pdbx_strand_id
1 'polypeptide(L)'
;GKEHLVLADFQAIYRAELKEGKFWGVEHDLEACNGEGMAKPGSPPFTAVFDYIYHTRSLRLHSVQELLSEKEQAKVDQGHCMPNEWHPSDHLPVTATLSFE
;
A
#
# COMPACT_ATOMS: atom_id res chain seq x y z
N GLY A 1 -11.10 -13.67 28.96
CA GLY A 1 -10.40 -12.70 29.82
C GLY A 1 -9.86 -11.59 28.94
N LYS A 2 -9.75 -10.35 29.43
CA LYS A 2 -9.03 -9.32 28.67
C LYS A 2 -7.54 -9.59 28.84
N GLU A 3 -6.87 -9.94 27.75
CA GLU A 3 -5.42 -9.98 27.73
C GLU A 3 -4.90 -8.54 27.73
N HIS A 4 -3.92 -8.27 28.59
CA HIS A 4 -3.28 -6.97 28.70
C HIS A 4 -1.86 -7.11 28.16
N LEU A 5 -1.56 -6.37 27.09
CA LEU A 5 -0.21 -6.25 26.56
C LEU A 5 0.50 -5.14 27.32
N VAL A 6 1.68 -5.42 27.90
CA VAL A 6 2.52 -4.36 28.46
C VAL A 6 3.26 -3.64 27.34
N LEU A 7 3.65 -2.38 27.58
CA LEU A 7 4.31 -1.55 26.58
C LEU A 7 5.57 -2.20 25.98
N ALA A 8 6.33 -2.94 26.79
CA ALA A 8 7.53 -3.64 26.32
C ALA A 8 7.20 -4.73 25.28
N ASP A 9 6.13 -5.50 25.52
CA ASP A 9 5.68 -6.54 24.58
C ASP A 9 5.15 -5.91 23.30
N PHE A 10 4.44 -4.79 23.41
CA PHE A 10 3.92 -4.04 22.27
C PHE A 10 5.08 -3.55 21.39
N GLN A 11 6.09 -2.91 22.01
CA GLN A 11 7.30 -2.46 21.31
C GLN A 11 8.07 -3.62 20.67
N ALA A 12 8.10 -4.80 21.31
CA ALA A 12 8.76 -5.98 20.76
C ALA A 12 8.07 -6.47 19.48
N ILE A 13 6.73 -6.49 19.44
CA ILE A 13 5.94 -6.83 18.24
C ILE A 13 6.27 -5.87 17.11
N TYR A 14 6.12 -4.56 17.31
CA TYR A 14 6.37 -3.57 16.25
C TYR A 14 7.82 -3.58 15.74
N ARG A 15 8.79 -3.84 16.64
CA ARG A 15 10.18 -4.01 16.22
C ARG A 15 10.36 -5.24 15.32
N ALA A 16 9.63 -6.32 15.56
CA ALA A 16 9.67 -7.50 14.71
C ALA A 16 9.02 -7.21 13.34
N GLU A 17 7.84 -6.58 13.32
CA GLU A 17 7.15 -6.18 12.08
C GLU A 17 8.04 -5.27 11.20
N LEU A 18 8.72 -4.29 11.80
CA LEU A 18 9.67 -3.42 11.09
C LEU A 18 10.87 -4.20 10.51
N LYS A 19 11.39 -5.20 11.23
CA LYS A 19 12.48 -6.06 10.72
C LYS A 19 12.05 -6.92 9.54
N GLU A 20 10.77 -7.24 9.45
CA GLU A 20 10.17 -7.96 8.32
C GLU A 20 9.81 -7.03 7.15
N GLY A 21 10.06 -5.71 7.28
CA GLY A 21 9.80 -4.74 6.23
C GLY A 21 8.37 -4.23 6.18
N LYS A 22 7.55 -4.49 7.21
CA LYS A 22 6.13 -4.11 7.27
C LYS A 22 5.94 -2.67 7.74
N PHE A 23 6.70 -1.75 7.18
CA PHE A 23 6.69 -0.33 7.55
C PHE A 23 5.30 0.29 7.43
N TRP A 24 4.55 -0.08 6.39
CA TRP A 24 3.24 0.48 6.11
C TRP A 24 2.18 0.11 7.17
N GLY A 25 2.14 -1.15 7.62
CA GLY A 25 1.22 -1.55 8.70
C GLY A 25 1.53 -0.83 10.01
N VAL A 26 2.82 -0.66 10.31
CA VAL A 26 3.26 0.09 11.49
C VAL A 26 2.90 1.58 11.39
N GLU A 27 3.09 2.20 10.23
CA GLU A 27 2.68 3.58 9.95
C GLU A 27 1.18 3.76 10.19
N HIS A 28 0.37 2.88 9.60
CA HIS A 28 -1.08 2.92 9.72
C HIS A 28 -1.56 2.82 11.17
N ASP A 29 -1.02 1.87 11.93
CA ASP A 29 -1.42 1.68 13.33
C ASP A 29 -1.05 2.88 14.20
N LEU A 30 0.14 3.47 13.98
CA LEU A 30 0.58 4.66 14.72
C LEU A 30 -0.31 5.86 14.41
N GLU A 31 -0.62 6.11 13.13
CA GLU A 31 -1.56 7.15 12.73
C GLU A 31 -2.94 6.93 13.36
N ALA A 32 -3.46 5.70 13.34
CA ALA A 32 -4.76 5.37 13.92
C ALA A 32 -4.82 5.52 15.45
N CYS A 33 -3.71 5.21 16.15
CA CYS A 33 -3.66 5.26 17.62
C CYS A 33 -3.30 6.65 18.15
N ASN A 34 -2.41 7.39 17.48
CA ASN A 34 -1.82 8.63 17.98
C ASN A 34 -2.22 9.87 17.16
N GLY A 35 -2.87 9.70 16.01
CA GLY A 35 -3.12 10.78 15.05
C GLY A 35 -1.87 11.26 14.30
N GLU A 36 -0.76 10.53 14.45
CA GLU A 36 0.48 10.75 13.70
C GLU A 36 1.26 9.43 13.52
N GLY A 37 1.73 9.19 12.30
CA GLY A 37 2.63 8.09 11.94
C GLY A 37 4.13 8.42 12.10
N MET A 38 4.98 7.58 11.51
CA MET A 38 6.45 7.77 11.47
C MET A 38 6.89 8.59 10.25
N ALA A 39 6.04 8.78 9.25
CA ALA A 39 6.35 9.57 8.08
C ALA A 39 6.68 11.01 8.47
N LYS A 40 7.78 11.54 7.93
CA LYS A 40 8.15 12.93 8.19
C LYS A 40 7.04 13.84 7.64
N PRO A 41 6.53 14.80 8.43
CA PRO A 41 5.48 15.72 7.98
C PRO A 41 5.82 16.40 6.66
N GLY A 42 4.88 16.36 5.72
CA GLY A 42 5.03 16.92 4.37
C GLY A 42 5.85 16.06 3.39
N SER A 43 6.27 14.86 3.78
CA SER A 43 6.84 13.90 2.84
C SER A 43 5.73 13.36 1.91
N PRO A 44 6.03 13.15 0.61
CA PRO A 44 5.06 12.52 -0.27
C PRO A 44 4.79 11.08 0.19
N PRO A 45 3.62 10.52 -0.16
CA PRO A 45 3.36 9.09 0.01
C PRO A 45 4.45 8.25 -0.66
N PHE A 46 4.80 7.13 -0.04
CA PHE A 46 5.69 6.16 -0.67
C PHE A 46 5.01 5.52 -1.89
N THR A 47 5.72 5.50 -3.02
CA THR A 47 5.25 4.87 -4.26
C THR A 47 6.34 3.99 -4.85
N ALA A 48 5.96 2.78 -5.27
CA ALA A 48 6.85 1.81 -5.91
C ALA A 48 6.03 0.84 -6.78
N VAL A 49 6.72 0.11 -7.66
CA VAL A 49 6.10 -0.93 -8.51
C VAL A 49 6.58 -2.29 -8.02
N PHE A 50 5.67 -3.07 -7.43
CA PHE A 50 5.94 -4.44 -6.97
C PHE A 50 5.14 -5.50 -7.72
N ASP A 51 4.06 -5.11 -8.39
CA ASP A 51 3.12 -6.03 -9.05
C ASP A 51 3.29 -6.02 -10.57
N TYR A 52 3.37 -7.21 -11.15
CA TYR A 52 3.58 -7.40 -12.58
C TYR A 52 2.74 -8.57 -13.11
N ILE A 53 2.18 -8.41 -14.30
CA ILE A 53 1.62 -9.52 -15.08
C ILE A 53 2.67 -9.94 -16.10
N TYR A 54 3.21 -11.16 -15.93
CA TYR A 54 4.09 -11.78 -16.90
C TYR A 54 3.29 -12.70 -17.82
N HIS A 55 3.54 -12.63 -19.13
CA HIS A 55 2.93 -13.51 -20.12
C HIS A 55 3.97 -14.09 -21.08
N THR A 56 3.63 -15.20 -21.72
CA THR A 56 4.47 -15.85 -22.73
C THR A 56 4.30 -15.20 -24.10
N ARG A 57 5.20 -15.52 -25.04
CA ARG A 57 5.08 -15.08 -26.44
C ARG A 57 3.88 -15.68 -27.19
N SER A 58 3.28 -16.75 -26.67
CA SER A 58 2.07 -17.35 -27.23
C SER A 58 0.79 -16.57 -26.90
N LEU A 59 0.92 -15.50 -26.11
CA LEU A 59 -0.16 -14.58 -25.78
C LEU A 59 0.15 -13.20 -26.35
N ARG A 60 -0.82 -12.64 -27.06
CA ARG A 60 -0.80 -11.26 -27.55
C ARG A 60 -1.46 -10.35 -26.53
N LEU A 61 -0.74 -9.33 -26.07
CA LEU A 61 -1.26 -8.25 -25.25
C LEU A 61 -2.06 -7.27 -26.13
N HIS A 62 -3.31 -7.01 -25.78
CA HIS A 62 -4.19 -6.08 -26.51
C HIS A 62 -4.32 -4.73 -25.81
N SER A 63 -4.52 -4.76 -24.50
CA SER A 63 -4.73 -3.55 -23.71
C SER A 63 -4.31 -3.75 -22.26
N VAL A 64 -3.99 -2.64 -21.62
CA VAL A 64 -3.76 -2.52 -20.18
C VAL A 64 -4.70 -1.45 -19.62
N GLN A 65 -5.04 -1.56 -18.35
CA GLN A 65 -5.84 -0.56 -17.65
C GLN A 65 -4.92 0.51 -17.04
N GLU A 66 -5.31 1.78 -17.15
CA GLU A 66 -4.69 2.85 -16.37
C GLU A 66 -4.97 2.65 -14.89
N LEU A 67 -3.94 2.72 -14.05
CA LEU A 67 -4.06 2.39 -12.62
C LEU A 67 -4.92 3.39 -11.84
N LEU A 68 -4.75 4.68 -12.14
CA LEU A 68 -5.47 5.81 -11.56
C LEU A 68 -5.77 6.81 -12.67
N SER A 69 -6.94 7.44 -12.62
CA SER A 69 -7.20 8.63 -13.42
C SER A 69 -6.36 9.83 -12.92
N GLU A 70 -6.18 10.86 -13.75
CA GLU A 70 -5.47 12.09 -13.36
C GLU A 70 -6.03 12.72 -12.07
N LYS A 71 -7.35 12.66 -11.89
CA LYS A 71 -8.03 13.20 -10.70
C LYS A 71 -7.73 12.40 -9.43
N GLU A 72 -7.57 11.09 -9.56
CA GLU A 72 -7.24 10.23 -8.42
C GLU A 72 -5.75 10.34 -8.08
N GLN A 73 -4.88 10.40 -9.09
CA GLN A 73 -3.45 10.66 -8.89
C GLN A 73 -3.23 11.99 -8.15
N ALA A 74 -3.93 13.06 -8.55
CA ALA A 74 -3.82 14.35 -7.88
C ALA A 74 -4.22 14.30 -6.38
N LYS A 75 -5.14 13.42 -5.98
CA LYS A 75 -5.49 13.22 -4.57
C LYS A 75 -4.36 12.50 -3.83
N VAL A 76 -3.78 11.46 -4.43
CA VAL A 76 -2.63 10.75 -3.85
C VAL A 76 -1.46 11.73 -3.66
N ASP A 77 -1.18 12.58 -4.65
CA ASP A 77 -0.13 13.60 -4.57
C ASP A 77 -0.38 14.64 -3.46
N GLN A 78 -1.65 14.83 -3.05
CA GLN A 78 -2.06 15.67 -1.92
C GLN A 78 -1.99 14.95 -0.57
N GLY A 79 -1.52 13.70 -0.53
CA GLY A 79 -1.35 12.92 0.69
C GLY A 79 -2.54 11.99 1.01
N HIS A 80 -3.49 11.80 0.11
CA HIS A 80 -4.52 10.77 0.27
C HIS A 80 -3.93 9.39 -0.01
N CYS A 81 -3.11 8.88 0.92
CA CYS A 81 -2.51 7.55 0.88
C CYS A 81 -3.58 6.46 0.77
N MET A 82 -3.18 5.29 0.27
CA MET A 82 -4.03 4.10 0.19
C MET A 82 -3.70 3.12 1.33
N PRO A 83 -4.67 2.31 1.78
CA PRO A 83 -6.08 2.32 1.42
C PRO A 83 -6.80 3.55 1.98
N ASN A 84 -7.92 3.92 1.37
CA ASN A 84 -8.75 5.07 1.74
C ASN A 84 -10.23 4.82 1.38
N GLU A 85 -11.08 5.84 1.51
CA GLU A 85 -12.53 5.72 1.29
C GLU A 85 -12.94 5.23 -0.11
N TRP A 86 -12.06 5.33 -1.10
CA TRP A 86 -12.33 4.98 -2.50
C TRP A 86 -11.40 3.91 -3.07
N HIS A 87 -10.30 3.57 -2.38
CA HIS A 87 -9.49 2.38 -2.67
C HIS A 87 -9.33 1.48 -1.43
N PRO A 88 -9.84 0.24 -1.45
CA PRO A 88 -9.83 -0.64 -0.29
C PRO A 88 -8.49 -1.36 -0.03
N SER A 89 -7.47 -1.10 -0.86
CA SER A 89 -6.16 -1.76 -0.85
C SER A 89 -5.07 -0.71 -1.00
N ASP A 90 -3.91 -0.95 -0.40
CA ASP A 90 -2.67 -0.17 -0.56
C ASP A 90 -1.96 -0.43 -1.90
N HIS A 91 -2.26 -1.56 -2.54
CA HIS A 91 -1.87 -1.88 -3.91
C HIS A 91 -2.96 -1.55 -4.93
N LEU A 92 -2.55 -1.13 -6.13
CA LEU A 92 -3.44 -0.87 -7.26
C LEU A 92 -3.61 -2.13 -8.14
N PRO A 93 -4.82 -2.40 -8.66
CA PRO A 93 -5.05 -3.56 -9.50
C PRO A 93 -4.33 -3.42 -10.84
N VAL A 94 -3.47 -4.40 -11.17
CA VAL A 94 -2.85 -4.51 -12.49
C VAL A 94 -3.74 -5.37 -13.38
N THR A 95 -4.27 -4.80 -14.47
CA THR A 95 -5.21 -5.48 -15.37
C THR A 95 -4.71 -5.42 -16.82
N ALA A 96 -4.83 -6.55 -17.53
CA ALA A 96 -4.50 -6.64 -18.95
C ALA A 96 -5.46 -7.57 -19.71
N THR A 97 -5.73 -7.27 -20.98
CA THR A 97 -6.44 -8.17 -21.89
C THR A 97 -5.44 -8.88 -22.80
N LEU A 98 -5.46 -10.22 -22.80
CA LEU A 98 -4.61 -11.05 -23.64
C LEU A 98 -5.43 -12.05 -24.44
N SER A 99 -4.93 -12.46 -25.62
CA SER A 99 -5.46 -13.60 -26.37
C SER A 99 -4.35 -14.55 -26.78
N PHE A 100 -4.69 -15.80 -27.05
CA PHE A 100 -3.79 -16.68 -27.81
C PHE A 100 -3.61 -16.12 -29.23
N GLU A 101 -2.43 -16.36 -29.80
CA GLU A 101 -2.19 -16.20 -31.24
C GLU A 101 -2.66 -17.43 -32.02
#